data_AF-A0A521FK90-F1
#
_entry.id   AF-A0A521FK90-F1
#
_cell.length_a   1.000
_cell.length_b   1.000
_cell.length_c   1.000
_cell.angle_alpha   90.00
_cell.angle_beta   90.00
_cell.angle_gamma   90.00
#
_symmetry.space_group_name_H-M   'P 1'
#
loop_
_entity.id
_entity.type
_entity.pdbx_description
1 polymer ?
#
loop_
_entity_poly.entity_id
_entity_poly.type
_entity_poly.pdbx_seq_one_letter_code
_entity_poly.pdbx_strand_id
1 'polypeptide(L)'
;MNKNQIEKLEITLSDWLHRHDLHHDTHFYTPDEWAERGEEFLTDSDLILVFENGLFDLINYYSHDPLYKELDDLIEGFGYYFELGHAWNMGFYSLEILDIELPTIPKGASYREKLTDQRWIKKREKVRDRAGNKCIFCGKDHSLEVHHTYYRYGWEPWEYPLDSLMCLCSDCHKERAKQEFRFRTFMPNLTRKELKLLRKGISSLLNRFEREDVEALISSFQKSTDDMETALSTLIENENI
;
A
#
# COMPACT_ATOMS: atom_id res chain seq x y z
N MET A 1 9.25 -10.45 -19.89
CA MET A 1 10.43 -9.62 -19.59
C MET A 1 10.50 -9.47 -18.08
N ASN A 2 11.62 -9.82 -17.45
CA ASN A 2 11.91 -9.33 -16.11
C ASN A 2 12.06 -7.81 -16.25
N LYS A 3 11.12 -7.05 -15.68
CA LYS A 3 11.26 -5.60 -15.55
C LYS A 3 12.47 -5.30 -14.67
N ASN A 4 13.20 -4.23 -14.98
CA ASN A 4 14.26 -3.73 -14.12
C ASN A 4 13.64 -3.36 -12.74
N GLN A 5 14.39 -3.54 -11.64
CA GLN A 5 13.88 -3.24 -10.29
C GLN A 5 13.39 -1.79 -10.16
N ILE A 6 14.08 -0.86 -10.83
CA ILE A 6 13.65 0.55 -10.88
C ILE A 6 12.27 0.75 -11.52
N GLU A 7 11.96 0.02 -12.61
CA GLU A 7 10.64 0.09 -13.25
C GLU A 7 9.55 -0.45 -12.33
N LYS A 8 9.86 -1.47 -11.53
CA LYS A 8 8.91 -1.99 -10.55
C LYS A 8 8.67 -0.99 -9.42
N LEU A 9 9.73 -0.34 -8.95
CA LEU A 9 9.65 0.72 -7.95
C LEU A 9 8.79 1.87 -8.46
N GLU A 10 9.09 2.42 -9.64
CA GLU A 10 8.31 3.51 -10.26
C GLU A 10 6.81 3.18 -10.29
N ILE A 11 6.49 1.97 -10.76
CA ILE A 11 5.12 1.49 -10.86
C ILE A 11 4.44 1.39 -9.48
N THR A 12 5.08 0.76 -8.50
CA THR A 12 4.49 0.58 -7.17
C THR A 12 4.42 1.90 -6.41
N LEU A 13 5.43 2.77 -6.57
CA LEU A 13 5.44 4.10 -5.95
C LEU A 13 4.36 4.98 -6.55
N SER A 14 4.15 4.95 -7.87
CA SER A 14 3.03 5.64 -8.51
C SER A 14 1.69 5.15 -7.94
N ASP A 15 1.47 3.85 -7.83
CA ASP A 15 0.26 3.29 -7.21
C ASP A 15 0.13 3.71 -5.73
N TRP A 16 1.24 3.79 -4.99
CA TRP A 16 1.27 4.26 -3.61
C TRP A 16 0.87 5.74 -3.51
N LEU A 17 1.45 6.62 -4.32
CA LEU A 17 1.11 8.04 -4.37
C LEU A 17 -0.38 8.27 -4.65
N HIS A 18 -0.97 7.49 -5.57
CA HIS A 18 -2.41 7.59 -5.87
C HIS A 18 -3.28 7.16 -4.69
N ARG A 19 -2.90 6.13 -3.94
CA ARG A 19 -3.67 5.63 -2.79
C ARG A 19 -3.67 6.59 -1.60
N HIS A 20 -2.60 7.36 -1.44
CA HIS A 20 -2.46 8.37 -0.39
C HIS A 20 -2.81 9.79 -0.83
N ASP A 21 -3.35 9.96 -2.05
CA ASP A 21 -3.70 11.26 -2.64
C ASP A 21 -2.50 12.24 -2.76
N LEU A 22 -1.29 11.69 -2.94
CA LEU A 22 -0.02 12.41 -3.08
C LEU A 22 0.46 12.51 -4.53
N HIS A 23 -0.34 12.07 -5.49
CA HIS A 23 -0.01 12.01 -6.91
C HIS A 23 -0.18 13.33 -7.69
N HIS A 24 -0.73 14.38 -7.06
CA HIS A 24 -0.96 15.66 -7.72
C HIS A 24 0.36 16.37 -7.98
N ASP A 25 0.57 16.83 -9.21
CA ASP A 25 1.80 17.52 -9.65
C ASP A 25 3.08 16.72 -9.37
N THR A 26 3.03 15.41 -9.59
CA THR A 26 4.21 14.54 -9.57
C THR A 26 4.60 14.04 -10.95
N HIS A 27 5.90 13.88 -11.19
CA HIS A 27 6.41 13.36 -12.46
C HIS A 27 7.71 12.58 -12.24
N PHE A 28 7.80 11.42 -12.90
CA PHE A 28 9.03 10.63 -12.94
C PHE A 28 9.84 10.98 -14.19
N TYR A 29 11.14 11.20 -14.02
CA TYR A 29 12.08 11.37 -15.11
C TYR A 29 13.08 10.20 -15.10
N THR A 30 13.37 9.68 -16.29
CA THR A 30 14.54 8.84 -16.52
C THR A 30 15.84 9.66 -16.43
N PRO A 31 17.01 9.02 -16.24
CA PRO A 31 18.29 9.74 -16.21
C PRO A 31 18.56 10.55 -17.48
N ASP A 32 18.20 10.03 -18.65
CA ASP A 32 18.37 10.71 -19.93
C ASP A 32 17.48 11.97 -20.02
N GLU A 33 16.20 11.87 -19.65
CA GLU A 33 15.28 13.01 -19.62
C GLU A 33 15.72 14.07 -18.59
N TRP A 34 16.27 13.63 -17.45
CA TRP A 34 16.80 14.54 -16.42
C TRP A 34 18.06 15.26 -16.89
N ALA A 35 18.96 14.57 -17.58
CA ALA A 35 20.15 15.16 -18.19
C ALA A 35 19.80 16.20 -19.26
N GLU A 36 18.75 15.96 -20.07
CA GLU A 36 18.25 16.93 -21.06
C GLU A 36 17.73 18.22 -20.43
N ARG A 37 17.23 18.17 -19.18
CA ARG A 37 16.81 19.37 -18.44
C ARG A 37 17.99 20.23 -17.97
N GLY A 38 19.19 19.65 -17.86
CA GLY A 38 20.39 20.36 -17.40
C GLY A 38 20.38 20.74 -15.92
N GLU A 39 19.67 19.97 -15.08
CA GLU A 39 19.63 20.16 -13.63
C GLU A 39 20.98 19.81 -12.98
N GLU A 40 21.33 20.48 -11.88
CA GLU A 40 22.66 20.34 -11.24
C GLU A 40 22.75 19.11 -10.32
N PHE A 41 21.63 18.68 -9.73
CA PHE A 41 21.57 17.60 -8.74
C PHE A 41 20.92 16.33 -9.32
N LEU A 42 21.15 15.20 -8.64
CA LEU A 42 20.58 13.88 -8.97
C LEU A 42 20.99 13.32 -10.34
N THR A 43 22.11 13.81 -10.90
CA THR A 43 22.58 13.49 -12.25
C THR A 43 23.06 12.04 -12.43
N ASP A 44 23.26 11.33 -11.33
CA ASP A 44 23.70 9.93 -11.24
C ASP A 44 22.65 8.99 -10.64
N SER A 45 21.41 9.47 -10.44
CA SER A 45 20.31 8.66 -9.94
C SER A 45 19.73 7.74 -11.02
N ASP A 46 19.15 6.60 -10.62
CA ASP A 46 18.53 5.63 -11.55
C ASP A 46 17.12 6.05 -12.01
N LEU A 47 16.50 6.95 -11.25
CA LEU A 47 15.17 7.52 -11.49
C LEU A 47 15.05 8.81 -10.67
N ILE A 48 14.31 9.78 -11.18
CA ILE A 48 14.02 11.03 -10.45
C ILE A 48 12.51 11.17 -10.31
N LEU A 49 12.05 11.55 -9.12
CA LEU A 49 10.67 11.98 -8.87
C LEU A 49 10.65 13.46 -8.52
N VAL A 50 9.99 14.24 -9.36
CA VAL A 50 9.62 15.64 -9.07
C VAL A 50 8.24 15.65 -8.46
N PHE A 51 8.04 16.51 -7.46
CA PHE A 51 6.78 16.61 -6.75
C PHE A 51 6.54 18.02 -6.24
N GLU A 52 5.28 18.44 -6.33
CA GLU A 52 4.74 19.62 -5.65
C GLU A 52 3.59 19.17 -4.72
N ASN A 53 3.26 19.96 -3.69
CA ASN A 53 2.14 19.71 -2.75
C ASN A 53 2.37 18.64 -1.65
N GLY A 54 1.44 17.69 -1.47
CA GLY A 54 1.39 16.84 -0.26
C GLY A 54 2.64 15.98 -0.05
N LEU A 55 3.29 15.53 -1.13
CA LEU A 55 4.56 14.80 -1.01
C LEU A 55 5.69 15.74 -0.59
N PHE A 56 5.69 17.00 -1.06
CA PHE A 56 6.64 18.02 -0.60
C PHE A 56 6.55 18.21 0.91
N ASP A 57 5.34 18.35 1.44
CA ASP A 57 5.16 18.54 2.88
C ASP A 57 5.61 17.30 3.67
N LEU A 58 5.20 16.10 3.22
CA LEU A 58 5.57 14.83 3.85
C LEU A 58 7.09 14.68 3.98
N ILE A 59 7.81 14.95 2.89
CA ILE A 59 9.26 14.77 2.79
C ILE A 59 10.02 15.84 3.57
N ASN A 60 9.63 17.11 3.47
CA ASN A 60 10.42 18.21 4.03
C ASN A 60 10.11 18.51 5.50
N TYR A 61 8.90 18.21 5.99
CA TYR A 61 8.46 18.62 7.32
C TYR A 61 8.05 17.46 8.24
N TYR A 62 7.76 16.28 7.69
CA TYR A 62 7.13 15.19 8.42
C TYR A 62 7.92 13.87 8.41
N SER A 63 9.24 13.94 8.55
CA SER A 63 10.14 12.77 8.58
C SER A 63 9.82 11.71 9.65
N HIS A 64 9.07 12.08 10.69
CA HIS A 64 8.66 11.18 11.76
C HIS A 64 7.27 10.55 11.53
N ASP A 65 6.56 11.01 10.51
CA ASP A 65 5.22 10.54 10.17
C ASP A 65 5.25 9.05 9.75
N PRO A 66 4.29 8.23 10.18
CA PRO A 66 4.19 6.83 9.76
C PRO A 66 4.18 6.66 8.23
N LEU A 67 3.61 7.61 7.50
CA LEU A 67 3.55 7.59 6.03
C LEU A 67 4.94 7.79 5.40
N TYR A 68 5.78 8.64 5.99
CA TYR A 68 7.17 8.80 5.56
C TYR A 68 7.95 7.49 5.77
N LYS A 69 7.79 6.85 6.92
CA LYS A 69 8.44 5.56 7.21
C LYS A 69 7.97 4.44 6.29
N GLU A 70 6.71 4.48 5.87
CA GLU A 70 6.17 3.53 4.90
C GLU A 70 6.75 3.76 3.50
N LEU A 71 6.95 5.01 3.08
CA LEU A 71 7.61 5.35 1.83
C LEU A 71 9.05 4.82 1.80
N ASP A 72 9.82 5.07 2.87
CA ASP A 72 11.20 4.58 3.01
C ASP A 72 11.28 3.05 2.95
N ASP A 73 10.42 2.36 3.70
CA ASP A 73 10.32 0.89 3.69
C ASP A 73 9.84 0.32 2.34
N LEU A 74 9.04 1.07 1.59
CA LEU A 74 8.64 0.69 0.24
C LEU A 74 9.84 0.73 -0.69
N ILE A 75 10.60 1.83 -0.68
CA ILE A 75 11.77 2.05 -1.54
C ILE A 75 12.89 1.04 -1.21
N GLU A 76 13.19 0.81 0.08
CA GLU A 76 14.15 -0.21 0.54
C GLU A 76 13.76 -1.61 0.03
N GLY A 77 12.45 -1.91 -0.03
CA GLY A 77 11.92 -3.17 -0.54
C GLY A 77 12.34 -3.46 -1.98
N PHE A 78 12.49 -2.44 -2.82
CA PHE A 78 12.96 -2.61 -4.20
C PHE A 78 14.49 -2.62 -4.34
N GLY A 79 15.21 -2.49 -3.22
CA GLY A 79 16.67 -2.40 -3.22
C GLY A 79 17.19 -0.99 -3.49
N TYR A 80 16.39 0.03 -3.20
CA TYR A 80 16.75 1.44 -3.42
C TYR A 80 16.76 2.22 -2.10
N TYR A 81 17.40 3.38 -2.11
CA TYR A 81 17.17 4.48 -1.19
C TYR A 81 16.95 5.76 -2.02
N PHE A 82 16.57 6.85 -1.38
CA PHE A 82 16.41 8.14 -2.06
C PHE A 82 17.17 9.26 -1.36
N GLU A 83 17.57 10.26 -2.14
CA GLU A 83 18.13 11.51 -1.64
C GLU A 83 17.42 12.70 -2.31
N LEU A 84 17.40 13.85 -1.64
CA LEU A 84 16.85 15.08 -2.19
C LEU A 84 17.93 15.84 -2.96
N GLY A 85 17.61 16.27 -4.18
CA GLY A 85 18.43 17.27 -4.88
C GLY A 85 18.01 18.67 -4.47
N HIS A 86 16.70 18.91 -4.49
CA HIS A 86 16.02 20.08 -3.99
C HIS A 86 14.84 19.67 -3.10
N ALA A 87 14.21 20.63 -2.43
CA ALA A 87 13.00 20.37 -1.64
C ALA A 87 11.84 19.79 -2.47
N TRP A 88 11.85 19.97 -3.80
CA TRP A 88 10.79 19.56 -4.74
C TRP A 88 11.14 18.33 -5.60
N ASN A 89 12.29 17.67 -5.35
CA ASN A 89 12.65 16.46 -6.07
C ASN A 89 13.46 15.48 -5.25
N MET A 90 13.43 14.21 -5.66
CA MET A 90 14.23 13.15 -5.09
C MET A 90 14.77 12.23 -6.19
N GLY A 91 15.99 11.75 -6.02
CA GLY A 91 16.60 10.74 -6.87
C GLY A 91 16.66 9.41 -6.16
N PHE A 92 16.49 8.32 -6.89
CA PHE A 92 16.56 6.95 -6.38
C PHE A 92 17.89 6.31 -6.74
N TYR A 93 18.52 5.68 -5.75
CA TYR A 93 19.85 5.10 -5.85
C TYR A 93 19.82 3.65 -5.40
N SER A 94 20.43 2.77 -6.19
CA SER A 94 20.54 1.35 -5.83
C SER A 94 21.33 1.17 -4.54
N LEU A 95 20.81 0.36 -3.61
CA LEU A 95 21.52 -0.04 -2.39
C LEU A 95 22.80 -0.85 -2.68
N GLU A 96 22.95 -1.39 -3.91
CA GLU A 96 24.18 -2.05 -4.35
C GLU A 96 25.38 -1.08 -4.34
N ILE A 97 25.15 0.23 -4.55
CA ILE A 97 26.20 1.26 -4.52
C ILE A 97 26.76 1.44 -3.10
N LEU A 98 26.01 1.06 -2.07
CA LEU A 98 26.41 1.17 -0.67
C LEU A 98 27.18 -0.08 -0.15
N ASP A 99 27.59 -0.99 -1.04
CA ASP A 99 28.20 -2.29 -0.69
C ASP A 99 27.34 -3.12 0.29
N ILE A 100 26.02 -2.87 0.31
CA ILE A 100 25.09 -3.65 1.12
C ILE A 100 24.79 -4.93 0.34
N GLU A 101 25.40 -6.05 0.76
CA GLU A 101 25.06 -7.38 0.24
C GLU A 101 23.59 -7.72 0.59
N LEU A 102 22.67 -7.39 -0.31
CA LEU A 102 21.30 -7.89 -0.22
C LEU A 102 21.33 -9.41 -0.47
N PRO A 103 20.64 -10.23 0.35
CA PRO A 103 20.60 -11.65 0.14
C PRO A 103 20.10 -11.96 -1.27
N THR A 104 20.91 -12.65 -2.05
CA THR A 104 20.54 -13.05 -3.41
C THR A 104 19.69 -14.30 -3.32
N ILE A 105 18.39 -14.15 -3.58
CA ILE A 105 17.52 -15.31 -3.75
C ILE A 105 17.91 -16.02 -5.05
N PRO A 106 18.16 -17.35 -5.03
CA PRO A 106 18.41 -18.10 -6.24
C PRO A 106 17.30 -17.90 -7.27
N LYS A 107 17.69 -17.70 -8.53
CA LYS A 107 16.74 -17.61 -9.64
C LYS A 107 15.88 -18.89 -9.67
N GLY A 108 14.57 -18.73 -9.45
CA GLY A 108 13.62 -19.86 -9.39
C GLY A 108 13.30 -20.38 -7.99
N ALA A 109 13.72 -19.68 -6.93
CA ALA A 109 13.33 -20.02 -5.57
C ALA A 109 11.81 -20.09 -5.41
N SER A 110 11.36 -21.10 -4.67
CA SER A 110 9.98 -21.28 -4.27
C SER A 110 9.53 -20.11 -3.40
N TYR A 111 8.21 -19.87 -3.36
CA TYR A 111 7.64 -18.83 -2.51
C TYR A 111 8.07 -19.00 -1.04
N ARG A 112 8.14 -20.24 -0.54
CA ARG A 112 8.55 -20.52 0.85
C ARG A 112 9.98 -20.12 1.13
N GLU A 113 10.90 -20.30 0.19
CA GLU A 113 12.29 -19.85 0.31
C GLU A 113 12.39 -18.33 0.30
N LYS A 114 11.53 -17.64 -0.47
CA LYS A 114 11.45 -16.17 -0.43
C LYS A 114 11.06 -15.62 0.93
N LEU A 115 10.29 -16.37 1.71
CA LEU A 115 9.90 -15.97 3.07
C LEU A 115 11.02 -16.11 4.11
N THR A 116 12.21 -16.58 3.72
CA THR A 116 13.40 -16.57 4.59
C THR A 116 14.36 -15.42 4.28
N ASP A 117 14.06 -14.59 3.27
CA ASP A 117 14.85 -13.41 2.92
C ASP A 117 14.78 -12.35 4.02
N GLN A 118 15.91 -11.69 4.29
CA GLN A 118 15.99 -10.65 5.32
C GLN A 118 15.06 -9.46 5.06
N ARG A 119 14.84 -9.10 3.79
CA ARG A 119 13.89 -8.05 3.41
C ARG A 119 12.47 -8.44 3.82
N TRP A 120 12.07 -9.70 3.56
CA TRP A 120 10.78 -10.18 4.02
C TRP A 120 10.68 -10.24 5.55
N ILE A 121 11.73 -10.72 6.22
CA ILE A 121 11.74 -10.83 7.69
C ILE A 121 11.54 -9.45 8.33
N LYS A 122 12.32 -8.45 7.91
CA LYS A 122 12.16 -7.05 8.34
C LYS A 122 10.76 -6.51 8.04
N LYS A 123 10.27 -6.70 6.81
CA LYS A 123 8.93 -6.25 6.39
C LYS A 123 7.83 -6.87 7.26
N ARG A 124 7.91 -8.18 7.48
CA ARG A 124 6.97 -8.95 8.29
C ARG A 124 6.96 -8.46 9.74
N GLU A 125 8.12 -8.14 10.31
CA GLU A 125 8.24 -7.58 11.66
C GLU A 125 7.58 -6.20 11.74
N LYS A 126 7.86 -5.29 10.79
CA LYS A 126 7.18 -3.98 10.70
C LYS A 126 5.65 -4.13 10.66
N VAL A 127 5.12 -5.08 9.88
CA VAL A 127 3.67 -5.35 9.81
C VAL A 127 3.11 -5.84 11.14
N ARG A 128 3.83 -6.73 11.84
CA ARG A 128 3.42 -7.25 13.16
C ARG A 128 3.48 -6.17 14.24
N ASP A 129 4.52 -5.34 14.23
CA ASP A 129 4.70 -4.27 15.21
C ASP A 129 3.64 -3.19 15.06
N ARG A 130 3.30 -2.80 13.81
CA ARG A 130 2.17 -1.90 13.53
C ARG A 130 0.84 -2.44 14.05
N ALA A 131 0.68 -3.76 14.08
CA ALA A 131 -0.50 -4.43 14.61
C ALA A 131 -0.44 -4.75 16.11
N GLY A 132 0.58 -4.26 16.83
CA GLY A 132 0.76 -4.53 18.26
C GLY A 132 0.99 -6.02 18.57
N ASN A 133 1.58 -6.76 17.63
CA ASN A 133 1.73 -8.22 17.67
C ASN A 133 0.40 -8.96 17.92
N LYS A 134 -0.67 -8.48 17.30
CA LYS A 134 -2.01 -9.09 17.36
C LYS A 134 -2.64 -9.16 15.97
N CYS A 135 -3.59 -10.07 15.81
CA CYS A 135 -4.47 -10.12 14.65
C CYS A 135 -5.34 -8.86 14.65
N ILE A 136 -5.29 -8.08 13.57
CA ILE A 136 -6.06 -6.83 13.47
C ILE A 136 -7.58 -7.02 13.44
N PHE A 137 -8.07 -8.24 13.22
CA PHE A 137 -9.51 -8.53 13.19
C PHE A 137 -10.07 -9.12 14.47
N CYS A 138 -9.30 -9.93 15.20
CA CYS A 138 -9.81 -10.64 16.38
C CYS A 138 -8.95 -10.52 17.63
N GLY A 139 -7.82 -9.82 17.57
CA GLY A 139 -6.95 -9.58 18.72
C GLY A 139 -6.10 -10.76 19.21
N LYS A 140 -6.24 -11.96 18.61
CA LYS A 140 -5.35 -13.11 18.90
C LYS A 140 -3.88 -12.72 18.69
N ASP A 141 -3.00 -13.21 19.55
CA ASP A 141 -1.55 -12.87 19.57
C ASP A 141 -0.64 -14.05 19.18
N HIS A 142 -1.22 -15.16 18.72
CA HIS A 142 -0.51 -16.36 18.30
C HIS A 142 -0.93 -16.78 16.89
N SER A 143 -0.08 -17.59 16.24
CA SER A 143 -0.28 -18.04 14.85
C SER A 143 -0.51 -16.87 13.89
N LEU A 144 0.31 -15.82 14.04
CA LEU A 144 0.23 -14.62 13.23
C LEU A 144 0.95 -14.79 11.89
N GLU A 145 0.26 -14.42 10.83
CA GLU A 145 0.67 -14.47 9.44
C GLU A 145 0.50 -13.07 8.83
N VAL A 146 1.33 -12.74 7.83
CA VAL A 146 1.16 -11.52 7.05
C VAL A 146 0.39 -11.86 5.79
N HIS A 147 -0.73 -11.16 5.62
CA HIS A 147 -1.62 -11.28 4.48
C HIS A 147 -1.35 -10.17 3.46
N HIS A 148 -1.02 -10.53 2.22
CA HIS A 148 -1.04 -9.60 1.10
C HIS A 148 -2.47 -9.39 0.60
N THR A 149 -2.93 -8.14 0.58
CA THR A 149 -4.27 -7.76 0.11
C THR A 149 -4.43 -7.81 -1.42
N TYR A 150 -3.30 -7.83 -2.14
CA TYR A 150 -3.24 -8.05 -3.58
C TYR A 150 -1.88 -8.64 -3.96
N TYR A 151 -1.82 -9.23 -5.15
CA TYR A 151 -0.59 -9.75 -5.74
C TYR A 151 -0.38 -9.16 -7.11
N ARG A 152 0.86 -8.75 -7.40
CA ARG A 152 1.33 -8.32 -8.71
C ARG A 152 2.33 -9.34 -9.25
N TYR A 153 2.10 -9.80 -10.47
CA TYR A 153 2.99 -10.79 -11.09
C TYR A 153 4.40 -10.24 -11.25
N GLY A 154 5.39 -10.98 -10.77
CA GLY A 154 6.81 -10.62 -10.84
C GLY A 154 7.33 -9.83 -9.63
N TRP A 155 6.46 -9.47 -8.69
CA TRP A 155 6.85 -8.77 -7.47
C TRP A 155 7.21 -9.76 -6.36
N GLU A 156 8.25 -9.42 -5.60
CA GLU A 156 8.70 -10.19 -4.44
C GLU A 156 7.87 -9.88 -3.18
N PRO A 157 7.81 -10.77 -2.17
CA PRO A 157 6.93 -10.59 -1.02
C PRO A 157 7.08 -9.26 -0.25
N TRP A 158 8.28 -8.66 -0.27
CA TRP A 158 8.58 -7.39 0.39
C TRP A 158 8.45 -6.15 -0.52
N GLU A 159 8.21 -6.33 -1.83
CA GLU A 159 8.04 -5.27 -2.84
C GLU A 159 6.62 -4.64 -2.80
N TYR A 160 5.99 -4.60 -1.62
CA TYR A 160 4.61 -4.11 -1.43
C TYR A 160 4.57 -3.08 -0.30
N PRO A 161 3.72 -2.04 -0.38
CA PRO A 161 3.60 -1.05 0.69
C PRO A 161 3.00 -1.66 1.96
N LEU A 162 3.36 -1.14 3.14
CA LEU A 162 2.93 -1.72 4.41
C LEU A 162 1.42 -1.73 4.54
N ASP A 163 0.72 -0.67 4.13
CA ASP A 163 -0.75 -0.59 4.16
C ASP A 163 -1.47 -1.66 3.31
N SER A 164 -0.76 -2.33 2.39
CA SER A 164 -1.27 -3.48 1.62
C SER A 164 -1.06 -4.82 2.31
N LEU A 165 -0.44 -4.82 3.50
CA LEU A 165 -0.12 -5.99 4.30
C LEU A 165 -0.86 -5.96 5.65
N MET A 166 -1.48 -7.08 6.02
CA MET A 166 -2.24 -7.20 7.27
C MET A 166 -1.65 -8.28 8.17
N CYS A 167 -1.52 -8.01 9.47
CA CYS A 167 -1.19 -9.02 10.47
C CYS A 167 -2.48 -9.74 10.92
N LEU A 168 -2.62 -11.02 10.56
CA LEU A 168 -3.81 -11.82 10.83
C LEU A 168 -3.44 -13.14 11.51
N CYS A 169 -4.28 -13.68 12.37
CA CYS A 169 -4.14 -15.07 12.79
C CYS A 169 -4.52 -16.01 11.65
N SER A 170 -4.05 -17.26 11.65
CA SER A 170 -4.32 -18.23 10.57
C SER A 170 -5.81 -18.42 10.24
N ASP A 171 -6.72 -18.28 11.22
CA ASP A 171 -8.17 -18.37 10.99
C ASP A 171 -8.69 -17.18 10.20
N CYS A 172 -8.37 -15.96 10.66
CA CYS A 172 -8.74 -14.71 10.00
C CYS A 172 -8.07 -14.59 8.63
N HIS A 173 -6.84 -15.08 8.47
CA HIS A 173 -6.14 -15.10 7.20
C HIS A 173 -6.89 -15.93 6.15
N LYS A 174 -7.35 -17.14 6.53
CA LYS A 174 -8.15 -18.01 5.65
C LYS A 174 -9.50 -17.41 5.31
N GLU A 175 -10.22 -16.88 6.30
CA GLU A 175 -11.54 -16.29 6.06
C GLU A 175 -11.43 -15.01 5.21
N ARG A 176 -10.41 -14.18 5.44
CA ARG A 176 -10.13 -13.01 4.61
C ARG A 176 -9.91 -13.40 3.15
N ALA A 177 -9.03 -14.36 2.88
CA ALA A 177 -8.76 -14.84 1.52
C ALA A 177 -10.02 -15.38 0.83
N LYS A 178 -10.91 -16.07 1.56
CA LYS A 178 -12.17 -16.56 1.05
C LYS A 178 -13.14 -15.44 0.67
N GLN A 179 -13.25 -14.38 1.49
CA GLN A 179 -14.09 -13.23 1.18
C GLN A 179 -13.55 -12.42 -0.01
N GLU A 180 -12.23 -12.22 -0.09
CA GLU A 180 -11.59 -11.58 -1.24
C GLU A 180 -11.82 -12.36 -2.52
N PHE A 181 -11.72 -13.70 -2.48
CA PHE A 181 -12.04 -14.54 -3.63
C PHE A 181 -13.49 -14.35 -4.07
N ARG A 182 -14.46 -14.41 -3.15
CA ARG A 182 -15.88 -14.20 -3.45
C ARG A 182 -16.14 -12.83 -4.06
N PHE A 183 -15.54 -11.78 -3.50
CA PHE A 183 -15.65 -10.43 -4.03
C PHE A 183 -15.07 -10.35 -5.45
N ARG A 184 -13.88 -10.91 -5.68
CA ARG A 184 -13.25 -10.95 -7.01
C ARG A 184 -14.09 -11.70 -8.04
N THR A 185 -14.76 -12.79 -7.65
CA THR A 185 -15.68 -13.51 -8.54
C THR A 185 -17.00 -12.77 -8.79
N PHE A 186 -17.36 -11.82 -7.92
CA PHE A 186 -18.53 -10.96 -8.09
C PHE A 186 -18.25 -9.74 -8.99
N MET A 187 -17.02 -9.19 -8.95
CA MET A 187 -16.62 -8.00 -9.73
C MET A 187 -16.96 -8.02 -11.23
N PRO A 188 -16.93 -9.15 -11.96
CA PRO A 188 -17.34 -9.18 -13.38
C PRO A 188 -18.78 -8.74 -13.64
N ASN A 189 -19.64 -8.75 -12.62
CA ASN A 189 -21.03 -8.28 -12.73
C ASN A 189 -21.16 -6.75 -12.62
N LEU A 190 -20.05 -6.04 -12.38
CA LEU A 190 -20.04 -4.58 -12.19
C LEU A 190 -19.36 -3.89 -13.38
N THR A 191 -19.99 -2.82 -13.86
CA THR A 191 -19.37 -1.88 -14.79
C THR A 191 -18.25 -1.08 -14.12
N ARG A 192 -17.39 -0.45 -14.93
CA ARG A 192 -16.36 0.49 -14.45
C ARG A 192 -16.94 1.60 -13.57
N LYS A 193 -18.13 2.10 -13.92
CA LYS A 193 -18.80 3.16 -13.15
C LYS A 193 -19.26 2.63 -11.79
N GLU A 194 -19.86 1.45 -11.76
CA GLU A 194 -20.34 0.82 -10.52
C GLU A 194 -19.18 0.46 -9.58
N LEU A 195 -18.07 -0.07 -10.08
CA LEU A 195 -16.86 -0.30 -9.27
C LEU A 195 -16.36 0.98 -8.61
N LYS A 196 -16.31 2.08 -9.38
CA LYS A 196 -15.89 3.40 -8.87
C LYS A 196 -16.88 3.92 -7.81
N LEU A 197 -18.18 3.79 -8.05
CA LEU A 197 -19.22 4.23 -7.11
C LEU A 197 -19.23 3.39 -5.83
N LEU A 198 -19.09 2.06 -5.93
CA LEU A 198 -19.01 1.17 -4.78
C LEU A 198 -17.82 1.54 -3.89
N ARG A 199 -16.63 1.71 -4.48
CA ARG A 199 -15.43 2.14 -3.74
C ARG A 199 -15.64 3.49 -3.05
N LYS A 200 -16.11 4.51 -3.79
CA LYS A 200 -16.32 5.86 -3.24
C LYS A 200 -17.41 5.88 -2.18
N GLY A 201 -18.51 5.16 -2.39
CA GLY A 201 -19.64 5.10 -1.47
C GLY A 201 -19.26 4.46 -0.15
N ILE A 202 -18.65 3.26 -0.17
CA ILE A 202 -18.18 2.59 1.04
C ILE A 202 -17.15 3.45 1.77
N SER A 203 -16.17 4.02 1.06
CA SER A 203 -15.18 4.90 1.67
C SER A 203 -15.80 6.14 2.31
N SER A 204 -16.79 6.76 1.67
CA SER A 204 -17.48 7.93 2.21
C SER A 204 -18.31 7.59 3.44
N LEU A 205 -18.95 6.43 3.48
CA LEU A 205 -19.71 5.97 4.65
C LEU A 205 -18.79 5.71 5.84
N LEU A 206 -17.72 4.95 5.63
CA LEU A 206 -16.76 4.60 6.70
C LEU A 206 -15.92 5.79 7.20
N ASN A 207 -15.86 6.88 6.44
CA ASN A 207 -15.22 8.12 6.87
C ASN A 207 -16.15 9.02 7.68
N ARG A 208 -17.46 8.82 7.60
CA ARG A 208 -18.49 9.68 8.21
C ARG A 208 -19.18 9.03 9.40
N PHE A 209 -19.29 7.71 9.40
CA PHE A 209 -20.05 6.94 10.38
C PHE A 209 -19.21 5.81 10.96
N GLU A 210 -19.57 5.36 12.17
CA GLU A 210 -18.98 4.19 12.80
C GLU A 210 -19.21 2.92 11.96
N ARG A 211 -18.25 1.99 12.03
CA ARG A 211 -18.25 0.79 11.18
C ARG A 211 -19.47 -0.07 11.46
N GLU A 212 -19.82 -0.22 12.73
CA GLU A 212 -20.94 -1.04 13.19
C GLU A 212 -22.27 -0.55 12.62
N ASP A 213 -22.48 0.76 12.54
CA ASP A 213 -23.71 1.34 11.98
C ASP A 213 -23.77 1.17 10.45
N VAL A 214 -22.65 1.33 9.75
CA VAL A 214 -22.56 1.08 8.30
C VAL A 214 -22.84 -0.40 8.00
N GLU A 215 -22.28 -1.32 8.80
CA GLU A 215 -22.52 -2.76 8.67
C GLU A 215 -23.99 -3.12 8.94
N ALA A 216 -24.62 -2.49 9.93
CA ALA A 216 -26.04 -2.66 10.23
C ALA A 216 -26.91 -2.21 9.04
N LEU A 217 -26.62 -1.04 8.45
CA LEU A 217 -27.30 -0.56 7.26
C LEU A 217 -27.15 -1.53 6.08
N ILE A 218 -25.93 -1.94 5.73
CA ILE A 218 -25.71 -2.85 4.59
C ILE A 218 -26.43 -4.19 4.80
N SER A 219 -26.42 -4.70 6.03
CA SER A 219 -27.09 -5.95 6.39
C SER A 219 -28.63 -5.86 6.31
N SER A 220 -29.20 -4.66 6.38
CA SER A 220 -30.65 -4.45 6.26
C SER A 220 -31.16 -4.61 4.83
N PHE A 221 -30.31 -4.44 3.80
CA PHE A 221 -30.71 -4.48 2.39
C PHE A 221 -31.27 -5.83 1.92
N GLN A 222 -31.01 -6.90 2.67
CA GLN A 222 -31.53 -8.25 2.37
C GLN A 222 -32.77 -8.61 3.21
N LYS A 223 -33.27 -7.68 4.05
CA LYS A 223 -34.39 -7.90 4.97
C LYS A 223 -35.66 -7.20 4.45
N SER A 224 -36.28 -6.33 5.25
CA SER A 224 -37.45 -5.55 4.89
C SER A 224 -37.15 -4.06 4.69
N THR A 225 -38.07 -3.33 4.07
CA THR A 225 -37.97 -1.86 3.94
C THR A 225 -37.95 -1.18 5.30
N ASP A 226 -38.76 -1.63 6.24
CA ASP A 226 -38.81 -1.07 7.60
C ASP A 226 -37.46 -1.25 8.33
N ASP A 227 -36.77 -2.38 8.12
CA ASP A 227 -35.42 -2.61 8.64
C ASP A 227 -34.40 -1.63 8.03
N MET A 228 -34.52 -1.36 6.72
CA MET A 228 -33.66 -0.39 6.03
C MET A 228 -33.90 1.04 6.54
N GLU A 229 -35.17 1.44 6.70
CA GLU A 229 -35.54 2.75 7.24
C GLU A 229 -35.03 2.94 8.66
N THR A 230 -35.17 1.91 9.49
CA THR A 230 -34.68 1.93 10.87
C THR A 230 -33.16 2.07 10.91
N ALA A 231 -32.43 1.23 10.17
CA ALA A 231 -30.97 1.26 10.15
C ALA A 231 -30.42 2.58 9.57
N LEU A 232 -31.08 3.13 8.54
CA LEU A 232 -30.70 4.43 7.97
C LEU A 232 -30.94 5.57 8.97
N SER A 233 -32.06 5.54 9.70
CA SER A 233 -32.37 6.55 10.72
C SER A 233 -31.32 6.53 11.83
N THR A 234 -30.98 5.34 12.36
CA THR A 234 -29.93 5.17 13.36
C THR A 234 -28.56 5.65 12.84
N LEU A 235 -28.19 5.31 11.60
CA LEU A 235 -26.93 5.77 11.01
C LEU A 235 -26.85 7.31 10.97
N ILE A 236 -27.94 7.99 10.58
CA ILE A 236 -27.99 9.45 10.50
C ILE A 236 -27.97 10.08 11.91
N GLU A 237 -28.67 9.49 12.88
CA GLU A 237 -28.67 9.97 14.26
C GLU A 237 -27.28 9.87 14.93
N ASN A 238 -26.52 8.84 14.58
CA ASN A 238 -25.16 8.59 15.07
C ASN A 238 -24.07 9.26 14.23
N GLU A 239 -24.40 10.25 13.39
CA GLU A 239 -23.40 10.96 12.60
C GLU A 239 -22.34 11.60 13.50
N ASN A 240 -21.08 11.22 13.29
CA ASN A 240 -19.95 11.84 13.96
C ASN A 240 -19.78 13.28 13.44
N ILE A 241 -20.19 14.27 14.23
CA ILE A 241 -19.94 15.70 13.98
C ILE A 241 -18.51 16.07 14.37
#